data_AF-A0A2P5I2T3-F1
#
_entry.id   AF-A0A2P5I2T3-F1
#
_cell.length_a   1.000
_cell.length_b   1.000
_cell.length_c   1.000
_cell.angle_alpha   90.00
_cell.angle_beta   90.00
_cell.angle_gamma   90.00
#
_symmetry.space_group_name_H-M   'P 1'
#
loop_
_entity.id
_entity.type
_entity.pdbx_description
1 polymer ?
#
loop_
_entity_poly.entity_id
_entity_poly.type
_entity_poly.pdbx_seq_one_letter_code
_entity_poly.pdbx_strand_id
1 'polypeptide(L)'
;MQISLVTLSVLVTLAAARPSGVLQLRDELHNVADPVLSSSKSVARDELHNVADPALAQGKAVARDELHNVADPALSSGKSVARDELHNVADSVLSSGKSVARDELHNVADSALSSGKAIARDELHNVADSALTQGKAVARDELHNVADSALTQGKAVARDELHNVADSALSQGKAVARDELHNVADSALTQGKAVARDELHNVADSALTQGKAVARDELHNVADPALSQGKAVARDELHNVADATFNHKASAR
;
A
#
# COMPACT_ATOMS: atom_id res chain seq x y z
N MET A 1 -30.64 24.01 25.00
CA MET A 1 -31.29 23.48 23.79
C MET A 1 -30.51 22.24 23.40
N GLN A 2 -30.98 21.06 23.79
CA GLN A 2 -30.36 19.81 23.38
C GLN A 2 -30.67 19.61 21.89
N ILE A 3 -29.66 19.75 21.05
CA ILE A 3 -29.75 19.33 19.65
C ILE A 3 -29.56 17.82 19.68
N SER A 4 -30.67 17.08 19.62
CA SER A 4 -30.60 15.65 19.34
C SER A 4 -29.94 15.47 17.97
N LEU A 5 -28.73 14.92 17.95
CA LEU A 5 -28.15 14.31 16.76
C LEU A 5 -29.10 13.19 16.32
N VAL A 6 -29.81 13.40 15.22
CA VAL A 6 -30.50 12.30 14.54
C VAL A 6 -29.42 11.59 13.74
N THR A 7 -28.84 10.53 14.31
CA THR A 7 -28.01 9.58 13.57
C THR A 7 -28.91 8.88 12.55
N LEU A 8 -28.85 9.33 11.30
CA LEU A 8 -29.52 8.67 10.19
C LEU A 8 -28.57 7.58 9.66
N SER A 9 -28.53 6.42 10.33
CA SER A 9 -27.88 5.24 9.75
C SER A 9 -28.66 4.83 8.50
N VAL A 10 -28.20 5.28 7.32
CA VAL A 10 -28.77 4.85 6.04
C VAL A 10 -28.20 3.47 5.73
N LEU A 11 -28.91 2.43 6.16
CA LEU A 11 -28.61 1.06 5.73
C LEU A 11 -29.22 0.83 4.34
N VAL A 12 -28.45 1.03 3.27
CA VAL A 12 -28.86 0.62 1.92
C VAL A 12 -28.63 -0.88 1.78
N THR A 13 -29.59 -1.70 2.24
CA THR A 13 -29.60 -3.15 1.96
C THR A 13 -30.55 -3.44 0.81
N LEU A 14 -30.04 -3.50 -0.44
CA LEU A 14 -30.85 -3.87 -1.60
C LEU A 14 -30.91 -5.40 -1.78
N ALA A 15 -31.76 -6.08 -1.01
CA ALA A 15 -32.06 -7.49 -1.20
C ALA A 15 -33.24 -7.68 -2.18
N ALA A 16 -33.01 -7.56 -3.49
CA ALA A 16 -34.03 -7.85 -4.52
C ALA A 16 -33.95 -9.31 -5.01
N ALA A 17 -35.03 -10.07 -4.88
CA ALA A 17 -35.13 -11.46 -5.32
C ALA A 17 -35.25 -11.58 -6.87
N ARG A 18 -34.16 -12.04 -7.52
CA ARG A 18 -33.98 -12.68 -8.87
C ARG A 18 -34.67 -12.06 -10.11
N PRO A 19 -33.92 -11.86 -11.22
CA PRO A 19 -33.50 -12.96 -12.10
C PRO A 19 -31.99 -12.93 -12.43
N SER A 20 -31.53 -13.86 -13.27
CA SER A 20 -30.14 -14.27 -13.57
C SER A 20 -29.13 -13.22 -14.11
N GLY A 21 -29.26 -11.94 -13.76
CA GLY A 21 -28.36 -10.85 -14.15
C GLY A 21 -27.41 -10.43 -13.02
N VAL A 22 -26.32 -9.74 -13.39
CA VAL A 22 -25.44 -9.04 -12.44
C VAL A 22 -26.17 -7.79 -11.95
N LEU A 23 -26.28 -7.59 -10.63
CA LEU A 23 -26.90 -6.39 -10.04
C LEU A 23 -25.99 -5.18 -10.27
N GLN A 24 -26.55 -4.05 -10.72
CA GLN A 24 -25.84 -2.77 -10.80
C GLN A 24 -26.34 -1.84 -9.67
N LEU A 25 -25.41 -1.35 -8.86
CA LEU A 25 -25.65 -0.43 -7.76
C LEU A 25 -24.88 0.86 -8.02
N ARG A 26 -25.49 2.00 -7.72
CA ARG A 26 -24.82 3.31 -7.75
C ARG A 26 -25.34 4.15 -6.60
N ASP A 27 -24.47 4.47 -5.67
CA ASP A 27 -24.77 5.29 -4.51
C ASP A 27 -23.97 6.59 -4.56
N GLU A 28 -24.64 7.72 -4.28
CA GLU A 28 -24.03 9.05 -4.21
C GLU A 28 -24.44 9.69 -2.89
N LEU A 29 -23.49 9.82 -1.97
CA LEU A 29 -23.72 10.30 -0.61
C LEU A 29 -23.00 11.61 -0.36
N HIS A 30 -23.69 12.55 0.30
CA HIS A 30 -23.16 13.87 0.62
C HIS A 30 -23.48 14.22 2.07
N ASN A 31 -22.46 14.64 2.83
CA ASN A 31 -22.61 15.12 4.22
C ASN A 31 -23.30 14.08 5.13
N VAL A 32 -22.85 12.83 5.03
CA VAL A 32 -23.38 11.70 5.80
C VAL A 32 -22.36 11.27 6.85
N ALA A 33 -22.82 10.82 8.00
CA ALA A 33 -21.99 10.16 9.00
C ALA A 33 -22.33 8.65 9.04
N ASP A 34 -21.32 7.82 9.21
CA ASP A 34 -21.40 6.37 9.39
C ASP A 34 -22.17 5.60 8.30
N PRO A 35 -22.04 5.90 6.98
CA PRO A 35 -22.73 5.10 5.98
C PRO A 35 -22.10 3.72 5.88
N VAL A 36 -22.98 2.71 5.77
CA VAL A 36 -22.57 1.32 5.54
C VAL A 36 -23.11 0.86 4.20
N LEU A 37 -22.21 0.64 3.24
CA LEU A 37 -22.55 0.13 1.93
C LEU A 37 -21.98 -1.29 1.78
N SER A 38 -22.80 -2.19 1.28
CA SER A 38 -22.37 -3.57 1.06
C SER A 38 -22.86 -4.09 -0.27
N SER A 39 -21.94 -4.65 -1.04
CA SER A 39 -22.21 -5.14 -2.39
C SER A 39 -21.74 -6.58 -2.55
N SER A 40 -22.53 -7.39 -3.25
CA SER A 40 -22.25 -8.82 -3.43
C SER A 40 -22.92 -9.35 -4.68
N LYS A 41 -22.14 -10.03 -5.53
CA LYS A 41 -22.59 -10.50 -6.86
C LYS A 41 -23.13 -9.37 -7.72
N SER A 42 -22.44 -8.24 -7.68
CA SER A 42 -22.86 -6.97 -8.27
C SER A 42 -21.69 -6.23 -8.93
N VAL A 43 -22.05 -5.21 -9.70
CA VAL A 43 -21.21 -4.08 -10.06
C VAL A 43 -21.70 -2.90 -9.23
N ALA A 44 -20.85 -2.32 -8.39
CA ALA A 44 -21.18 -1.17 -7.55
C ALA A 44 -20.33 0.05 -7.94
N ARG A 45 -20.88 1.25 -7.77
CA ARG A 45 -20.13 2.49 -7.87
C ARG A 45 -20.61 3.45 -6.81
N ASP A 46 -19.74 3.77 -5.86
CA ASP A 46 -20.10 4.58 -4.70
C ASP A 46 -19.28 5.88 -4.74
N GLU A 47 -19.97 7.03 -4.72
CA GLU A 47 -19.36 8.36 -4.72
C GLU A 47 -19.73 9.08 -3.41
N LEU A 48 -18.75 9.33 -2.55
CA LEU A 48 -18.93 9.88 -1.20
C LEU A 48 -18.24 11.24 -1.06
N HIS A 49 -18.98 12.24 -0.58
CA HIS A 49 -18.46 13.59 -0.37
C HIS A 49 -18.75 14.08 1.06
N ASN A 50 -17.71 14.56 1.76
CA ASN A 50 -17.81 15.07 3.13
C ASN A 50 -18.46 14.06 4.08
N VAL A 51 -17.89 12.86 4.13
CA VAL A 51 -18.44 11.74 4.90
C VAL A 51 -17.53 11.43 6.09
N ALA A 52 -18.11 11.10 7.24
CA ALA A 52 -17.37 10.56 8.37
C ALA A 52 -17.62 9.06 8.51
N ASP A 53 -16.57 8.30 8.78
CA ASP A 53 -16.60 6.88 9.16
C ASP A 53 -17.33 5.94 8.17
N PRO A 54 -17.15 6.04 6.84
CA PRO A 54 -17.82 5.13 5.92
C PRO A 54 -17.23 3.72 5.98
N ALA A 55 -18.11 2.72 5.97
CA ALA A 55 -17.74 1.31 5.90
C ALA A 55 -18.27 0.68 4.60
N LEU A 56 -17.36 0.34 3.68
CA LEU A 56 -17.69 -0.23 2.38
C LEU A 56 -17.19 -1.68 2.32
N ALA A 57 -18.11 -2.62 2.13
CA ALA A 57 -17.81 -4.05 2.10
C ALA A 57 -18.21 -4.70 0.77
N GLN A 58 -17.22 -5.17 0.03
CA GLN A 58 -17.40 -5.74 -1.31
C GLN A 58 -17.10 -7.25 -1.28
N GLY A 59 -18.10 -8.05 -1.62
CA GLY A 59 -17.98 -9.51 -1.65
C GLY A 59 -17.44 -10.03 -2.98
N LYS A 60 -18.29 -10.78 -3.71
CA LYS A 60 -18.00 -11.21 -5.08
C LYS A 60 -18.47 -10.13 -6.05
N ALA A 61 -17.74 -9.03 -6.16
CA ALA A 61 -18.20 -7.84 -6.87
C ALA A 61 -17.12 -7.23 -7.76
N VAL A 62 -17.56 -6.34 -8.66
CA VAL A 62 -16.71 -5.30 -9.24
C VAL A 62 -17.18 -3.99 -8.61
N ALA A 63 -16.28 -3.23 -8.02
CA ALA A 63 -16.65 -1.99 -7.35
C ALA A 63 -15.68 -0.88 -7.72
N ARG A 64 -16.20 0.35 -7.66
CA ARG A 64 -15.42 1.55 -7.81
C ARG A 64 -15.91 2.58 -6.81
N ASP A 65 -15.04 2.95 -5.89
CA ASP A 65 -15.39 3.83 -4.79
C ASP A 65 -14.57 5.12 -4.92
N GLU A 66 -15.23 6.27 -5.00
CA GLU A 66 -14.60 7.60 -5.10
C GLU A 66 -14.99 8.42 -3.86
N LEU A 67 -14.01 8.70 -3.00
CA LEU A 67 -14.20 9.33 -1.69
C LEU A 67 -13.48 10.69 -1.64
N HIS A 68 -14.22 11.75 -1.32
CA HIS A 68 -13.69 13.11 -1.21
C HIS A 68 -14.00 13.73 0.15
N ASN A 69 -12.97 14.25 0.82
CA ASN A 69 -13.06 14.87 2.14
C ASN A 69 -13.70 13.91 3.15
N VAL A 70 -13.10 12.75 3.35
CA VAL A 70 -13.66 11.70 4.19
C VAL A 70 -12.80 11.50 5.43
N ALA A 71 -13.41 11.38 6.60
CA ALA A 71 -12.73 10.93 7.81
C ALA A 71 -12.91 9.42 7.95
N ASP A 72 -11.82 8.71 8.23
CA ASP A 72 -11.79 7.33 8.71
C ASP A 72 -12.51 6.27 7.82
N PRO A 73 -12.38 6.28 6.48
CA PRO A 73 -12.93 5.22 5.64
C PRO A 73 -12.33 3.84 5.93
N ALA A 74 -13.22 2.84 6.00
CA ALA A 74 -12.88 1.43 6.09
C ALA A 74 -13.43 0.68 4.87
N LEU A 75 -12.55 0.30 3.94
CA LEU A 75 -12.89 -0.42 2.71
C LEU A 75 -12.39 -1.86 2.80
N SER A 76 -13.29 -2.82 2.56
CA SER A 76 -12.97 -4.24 2.60
C SER A 76 -13.43 -4.95 1.34
N SER A 77 -12.50 -5.56 0.62
CA SER A 77 -12.74 -6.23 -0.65
C SER A 77 -12.38 -7.72 -0.58
N GLY A 78 -13.36 -8.58 -0.86
CA GLY A 78 -13.28 -10.02 -0.69
C GLY A 78 -12.77 -10.73 -1.95
N LYS A 79 -13.70 -11.31 -2.72
CA LYS A 79 -13.41 -11.98 -4.01
C LYS A 79 -13.82 -11.06 -5.14
N SER A 80 -13.14 -9.94 -5.27
CA SER A 80 -13.60 -8.81 -6.07
C SER A 80 -12.53 -8.25 -6.99
N VAL A 81 -12.98 -7.35 -7.86
CA VAL A 81 -12.14 -6.32 -8.46
C VAL A 81 -12.58 -5.00 -7.82
N ALA A 82 -11.68 -4.34 -7.10
CA ALA A 82 -11.93 -3.07 -6.43
C ALA A 82 -11.05 -1.99 -7.05
N ARG A 83 -11.58 -0.77 -7.11
CA ARG A 83 -10.81 0.43 -7.45
C ARG A 83 -11.26 1.56 -6.55
N ASP A 84 -10.38 1.99 -5.67
CA ASP A 84 -10.71 2.94 -4.62
C ASP A 84 -9.87 4.20 -4.82
N GLU A 85 -10.52 5.35 -5.00
CA GLU A 85 -9.89 6.66 -5.19
C GLU A 85 -10.25 7.56 -4.01
N LEU A 86 -9.28 7.89 -3.16
CA LEU A 86 -9.46 8.65 -1.92
C LEU A 86 -8.73 9.99 -2.00
N HIS A 87 -9.45 11.09 -1.71
CA HIS A 87 -8.92 12.45 -1.72
C HIS A 87 -9.23 13.18 -0.41
N ASN A 88 -8.20 13.80 0.19
CA ASN A 88 -8.29 14.56 1.43
C ASN A 88 -8.89 13.70 2.55
N VAL A 89 -8.12 12.73 3.01
CA VAL A 89 -8.54 11.78 4.05
C VAL A 89 -7.71 11.99 5.31
N ALA A 90 -8.34 11.89 6.47
CA ALA A 90 -7.62 11.83 7.73
C ALA A 90 -6.92 10.47 7.82
N ASP A 91 -7.64 9.43 8.23
CA ASP A 91 -7.10 8.08 8.37
C ASP A 91 -7.84 7.13 7.43
N SER A 92 -7.17 6.13 6.85
CA SER A 92 -7.83 5.15 5.98
C SER A 92 -7.36 3.73 6.21
N VAL A 93 -8.30 2.78 6.11
CA VAL A 93 -8.01 1.35 6.19
C VAL A 93 -8.60 0.63 5.00
N LEU A 94 -7.73 0.09 4.15
CA LEU A 94 -8.10 -0.67 2.97
C LEU A 94 -7.61 -2.12 3.13
N SER A 95 -8.54 -3.06 3.00
CA SER A 95 -8.23 -4.49 3.16
C SER A 95 -8.72 -5.30 1.98
N SER A 96 -7.80 -5.99 1.31
CA SER A 96 -8.07 -6.80 0.13
C SER A 96 -7.76 -8.27 0.37
N GLY A 97 -8.72 -9.14 0.05
CA GLY A 97 -8.67 -10.58 0.28
C GLY A 97 -8.12 -11.35 -0.89
N LYS A 98 -9.02 -11.98 -1.66
CA LYS A 98 -8.73 -12.73 -2.89
C LYS A 98 -9.16 -11.89 -4.09
N SER A 99 -8.48 -10.79 -4.31
CA SER A 99 -8.95 -9.70 -5.15
C SER A 99 -7.91 -9.22 -6.18
N VAL A 100 -8.39 -8.39 -7.09
CA VAL A 100 -7.56 -7.39 -7.76
C VAL A 100 -7.96 -6.04 -7.16
N ALA A 101 -7.03 -5.34 -6.54
CA ALA A 101 -7.26 -4.02 -5.95
C ALA A 101 -6.40 -2.98 -6.66
N ARG A 102 -6.93 -1.77 -6.77
CA ARG A 102 -6.17 -0.60 -7.22
C ARG A 102 -6.60 0.59 -6.37
N ASP A 103 -5.68 1.08 -5.56
CA ASP A 103 -5.97 2.07 -4.55
C ASP A 103 -5.15 3.32 -4.87
N GLU A 104 -5.82 4.45 -5.07
CA GLU A 104 -5.21 5.75 -5.39
C GLU A 104 -5.53 6.72 -4.25
N LEU A 105 -4.53 7.12 -3.47
CA LEU A 105 -4.68 7.95 -2.26
C LEU A 105 -3.98 9.30 -2.46
N HIS A 106 -4.70 10.40 -2.23
CA HIS A 106 -4.18 11.76 -2.36
C HIS A 106 -4.48 12.60 -1.13
N ASN A 107 -3.44 13.24 -0.58
CA ASN A 107 -3.52 14.08 0.61
C ASN A 107 -4.16 13.31 1.79
N VAL A 108 -3.43 12.32 2.28
CA VAL A 108 -3.88 11.47 3.39
C VAL A 108 -2.98 11.71 4.59
N ALA A 109 -3.54 11.81 5.80
CA ALA A 109 -2.68 11.80 6.99
C ALA A 109 -2.15 10.38 7.16
N ASP A 110 -3.02 9.43 7.49
CA ASP A 110 -2.62 8.06 7.78
C ASP A 110 -3.31 7.04 6.87
N SER A 111 -2.56 6.05 6.39
CA SER A 111 -3.12 4.98 5.56
C SER A 111 -2.57 3.61 5.91
N ALA A 112 -3.47 2.63 6.02
CA ALA A 112 -3.14 1.23 6.23
C ALA A 112 -3.77 0.36 5.13
N LEU A 113 -2.93 -0.20 4.26
CA LEU A 113 -3.33 -1.06 3.16
C LEU A 113 -2.87 -2.49 3.44
N SER A 114 -3.80 -3.45 3.39
CA SER A 114 -3.49 -4.85 3.66
C SER A 114 -4.05 -5.77 2.58
N SER A 115 -3.16 -6.48 1.88
CA SER A 115 -3.51 -7.39 0.79
C SER A 115 -3.15 -8.84 1.09
N GLY A 116 -4.15 -9.74 1.07
CA GLY A 116 -4.01 -11.15 1.43
C GLY A 116 -3.46 -12.02 0.31
N LYS A 117 -4.33 -12.46 -0.61
CA LYS A 117 -3.96 -13.20 -1.83
C LYS A 117 -4.47 -12.42 -3.04
N ALA A 118 -3.76 -11.35 -3.38
CA ALA A 118 -4.26 -10.35 -4.30
C ALA A 118 -3.25 -10.01 -5.41
N ILE A 119 -3.76 -9.30 -6.41
CA ILE A 119 -2.95 -8.39 -7.22
C ILE A 119 -3.30 -6.99 -6.72
N ALA A 120 -2.32 -6.28 -6.19
CA ALA A 120 -2.50 -4.93 -5.64
C ALA A 120 -1.72 -3.90 -6.47
N ARG A 121 -2.22 -2.68 -6.52
CA ARG A 121 -1.59 -1.54 -7.15
C ARG A 121 -1.94 -0.31 -6.34
N ASP A 122 -0.98 0.19 -5.60
CA ASP A 122 -1.22 1.21 -4.60
C ASP A 122 -0.42 2.46 -5.01
N GLU A 123 -1.11 3.56 -5.29
CA GLU A 123 -0.52 4.84 -5.70
C GLU A 123 -0.83 5.89 -4.61
N LEU A 124 0.19 6.33 -3.87
CA LEU A 124 0.06 7.23 -2.71
C LEU A 124 0.77 8.56 -3.01
N HIS A 125 0.04 9.66 -2.86
CA HIS A 125 0.55 11.02 -3.08
C HIS A 125 0.27 11.94 -1.90
N ASN A 126 1.31 12.60 -1.38
CA ASN A 126 1.23 13.52 -0.24
C ASN A 126 0.60 12.82 0.97
N VAL A 127 1.30 11.83 1.50
CA VAL A 127 0.85 11.04 2.66
C VAL A 127 1.77 11.35 3.84
N ALA A 128 1.23 11.54 5.04
CA ALA A 128 2.09 11.61 6.21
C ALA A 128 2.61 10.21 6.51
N ASP A 129 1.74 9.29 6.91
CA ASP A 129 2.12 7.95 7.32
C ASP A 129 1.41 6.87 6.48
N SER A 130 2.18 5.89 6.01
CA SER A 130 1.66 4.77 5.23
C SER A 130 2.20 3.42 5.67
N ALA A 131 1.31 2.44 5.80
CA ALA A 131 1.65 1.06 6.11
C ALA A 131 1.01 0.12 5.10
N LEU A 132 1.84 -0.54 4.28
CA LEU A 132 1.42 -1.48 3.26
C LEU A 132 1.85 -2.89 3.66
N THR A 133 0.90 -3.80 3.85
CA THR A 133 1.14 -5.19 4.24
C THR A 133 0.61 -6.16 3.21
N GLN A 134 1.47 -7.02 2.69
CA GLN A 134 1.13 -7.94 1.62
C GLN A 134 1.51 -9.39 1.95
N GLY A 135 0.52 -10.28 1.91
CA GLY A 135 0.68 -11.70 2.21
C GLY A 135 1.26 -12.49 1.05
N LYS A 136 0.39 -12.97 0.16
CA LYS A 136 0.70 -13.73 -1.06
C LYS A 136 0.25 -12.94 -2.28
N ALA A 137 1.03 -11.94 -2.67
CA ALA A 137 0.60 -10.95 -3.63
C ALA A 137 1.52 -10.82 -4.85
N VAL A 138 0.97 -10.26 -5.92
CA VAL A 138 1.75 -9.48 -6.87
C VAL A 138 1.38 -8.03 -6.62
N ALA A 139 2.37 -7.18 -6.35
CA ALA A 139 2.11 -5.80 -6.00
C ALA A 139 2.97 -4.84 -6.80
N ARG A 140 2.46 -3.61 -6.87
CA ARG A 140 3.19 -2.47 -7.37
C ARG A 140 2.76 -1.27 -6.56
N ASP A 141 3.71 -0.71 -5.83
CA ASP A 141 3.45 0.38 -4.88
C ASP A 141 4.25 1.60 -5.34
N GLU A 142 3.58 2.72 -5.59
CA GLU A 142 4.20 3.98 -6.01
C GLU A 142 3.89 5.05 -4.96
N LEU A 143 4.92 5.54 -4.28
CA LEU A 143 4.80 6.51 -3.19
C LEU A 143 5.50 7.82 -3.58
N HIS A 144 4.77 8.93 -3.50
CA HIS A 144 5.27 10.27 -3.82
C HIS A 144 5.00 11.25 -2.68
N ASN A 145 6.06 11.93 -2.22
CA ASN A 145 5.99 12.90 -1.13
C ASN A 145 5.36 12.29 0.13
N VAL A 146 6.04 11.29 0.69
CA VAL A 146 5.60 10.60 1.90
C VAL A 146 6.51 10.96 3.06
N ALA A 147 5.97 11.23 4.24
CA ALA A 147 6.85 11.39 5.41
C ALA A 147 7.38 10.01 5.80
N ASP A 148 6.50 9.13 6.27
CA ASP A 148 6.88 7.81 6.77
C ASP A 148 6.17 6.69 6.01
N SER A 149 6.94 5.68 5.60
CA SER A 149 6.41 4.51 4.89
C SER A 149 6.96 3.19 5.42
N ALA A 150 6.07 2.22 5.61
CA ALA A 150 6.40 0.87 6.01
C ALA A 150 5.77 -0.15 5.06
N LEU A 151 6.59 -0.85 4.29
CA LEU A 151 6.16 -1.87 3.33
C LEU A 151 6.61 -3.25 3.84
N THR A 152 5.65 -4.13 4.13
CA THR A 152 5.91 -5.49 4.60
C THR A 152 5.33 -6.53 3.65
N GLN A 153 6.19 -7.38 3.11
CA GLN A 153 5.81 -8.38 2.11
C GLN A 153 6.21 -9.80 2.54
N GLY A 154 5.24 -10.71 2.56
CA GLY A 154 5.44 -12.09 2.99
C GLY A 154 5.99 -13.00 1.89
N LYS A 155 5.14 -13.35 0.92
CA LYS A 155 5.42 -14.20 -0.24
C LYS A 155 4.96 -13.49 -1.50
N ALA A 156 5.77 -12.56 -2.00
CA ALA A 156 5.34 -11.63 -3.02
C ALA A 156 6.24 -11.60 -4.25
N VAL A 157 5.67 -11.10 -5.34
CA VAL A 157 6.44 -10.41 -6.39
C VAL A 157 6.07 -8.94 -6.27
N ALA A 158 7.03 -8.08 -6.00
CA ALA A 158 6.77 -6.68 -5.73
C ALA A 158 7.64 -5.75 -6.56
N ARG A 159 7.15 -4.52 -6.70
CA ARG A 159 7.83 -3.41 -7.34
C ARG A 159 7.44 -2.15 -6.59
N ASP A 160 8.40 -1.59 -5.88
CA ASP A 160 8.15 -0.47 -4.98
C ASP A 160 8.96 0.71 -5.50
N GLU A 161 8.29 1.81 -5.85
CA GLU A 161 8.90 3.04 -6.38
C GLU A 161 8.60 4.18 -5.39
N LEU A 162 9.63 4.69 -4.71
CA LEU A 162 9.53 5.72 -3.69
C LEU A 162 10.22 7.00 -4.15
N HIS A 163 9.50 8.12 -4.11
CA HIS A 163 9.99 9.44 -4.51
C HIS A 163 9.74 10.48 -3.43
N ASN A 164 10.79 11.19 -3.02
CA ASN A 164 10.72 12.23 -1.99
C ASN A 164 10.11 11.69 -0.69
N VAL A 165 10.79 10.72 -0.08
CA VAL A 165 10.35 10.10 1.17
C VAL A 165 11.28 10.53 2.29
N ALA A 166 10.74 10.89 3.46
CA ALA A 166 11.62 11.11 4.61
C ALA A 166 12.15 9.76 5.09
N ASP A 167 11.27 8.91 5.63
CA ASP A 167 11.64 7.63 6.21
C ASP A 167 10.92 6.46 5.51
N SER A 168 11.69 5.43 5.17
CA SER A 168 11.16 4.22 4.54
C SER A 168 11.71 2.93 5.15
N ALA A 169 10.82 1.99 5.42
CA ALA A 169 11.17 0.66 5.90
C ALA A 169 10.52 -0.41 5.02
N LEU A 170 11.34 -1.14 4.27
CA LEU A 170 10.92 -2.23 3.38
C LEU A 170 11.39 -3.57 3.98
N SER A 171 10.44 -4.46 4.27
CA SER A 171 10.72 -5.78 4.86
C SER A 171 10.09 -6.89 4.03
N GLN A 172 10.93 -7.75 3.47
CA GLN A 172 10.52 -8.79 2.54
C GLN A 172 10.95 -10.19 3.03
N GLY A 173 9.97 -11.09 3.16
CA GLY A 173 10.18 -12.44 3.66
C GLY A 173 10.73 -13.41 2.61
N LYS A 174 9.87 -13.85 1.68
CA LYS A 174 10.23 -14.71 0.54
C LYS A 174 9.72 -14.07 -0.74
N ALA A 175 10.52 -13.22 -1.36
CA ALA A 175 10.07 -12.36 -2.43
C ALA A 175 10.95 -12.41 -3.68
N VAL A 176 10.38 -11.96 -4.79
CA VAL A 176 11.14 -11.34 -5.88
C VAL A 176 10.76 -9.87 -5.85
N ALA A 177 11.72 -8.99 -5.64
CA ALA A 177 11.45 -7.58 -5.47
C ALA A 177 12.32 -6.71 -6.36
N ARG A 178 11.81 -5.52 -6.63
CA ARG A 178 12.55 -4.45 -7.26
C ARG A 178 12.14 -3.15 -6.58
N ASP A 179 13.09 -2.54 -5.91
CA ASP A 179 12.84 -1.37 -5.08
C ASP A 179 13.64 -0.20 -5.69
N GLU A 180 12.97 0.88 -6.05
CA GLU A 180 13.59 2.10 -6.61
C GLU A 180 13.30 3.27 -5.66
N LEU A 181 14.36 3.83 -5.06
CA LEU A 181 14.27 4.91 -4.08
C LEU A 181 14.95 6.17 -4.64
N HIS A 182 14.21 7.26 -4.71
CA HIS A 182 14.69 8.55 -5.20
C HIS A 182 14.44 9.66 -4.17
N ASN A 183 15.51 10.38 -3.80
CA ASN A 183 15.46 11.47 -2.83
C ASN A 183 14.84 11.00 -1.50
N VAL A 184 15.51 10.05 -0.86
CA VAL A 184 15.07 9.50 0.44
C VAL A 184 16.02 9.99 1.53
N ALA A 185 15.50 10.44 2.67
CA ALA A 185 16.39 10.76 3.79
C ALA A 185 16.92 9.44 4.38
N ASP A 186 16.04 8.63 4.96
CA ASP A 186 16.41 7.39 5.64
C ASP A 186 15.68 6.19 5.04
N SER A 187 16.44 5.12 4.78
CA SER A 187 15.89 3.88 4.23
C SER A 187 16.43 2.63 4.92
N ALA A 188 15.55 1.69 5.21
CA ALA A 188 15.91 0.38 5.74
C ALA A 188 15.28 -0.73 4.89
N LEU A 189 16.11 -1.47 4.16
CA LEU A 189 15.70 -2.59 3.31
C LEU A 189 16.15 -3.90 3.96
N THR A 190 15.20 -4.74 4.37
CA THR A 190 15.45 -6.03 5.00
C THR A 190 14.86 -7.17 4.18
N GLN A 191 15.71 -8.09 3.74
CA GLN A 191 15.32 -9.19 2.86
C GLN A 191 15.72 -10.55 3.44
N GLY A 192 14.75 -11.44 3.62
CA GLY A 192 14.94 -12.77 4.19
C GLY A 192 15.47 -13.80 3.18
N LYS A 193 14.60 -14.27 2.28
CA LYS A 193 14.89 -15.22 1.20
C LYS A 193 14.43 -14.63 -0.13
N ALA A 194 15.27 -13.82 -0.75
CA ALA A 194 14.84 -12.98 -1.86
C ALA A 194 15.71 -13.12 -3.12
N VAL A 195 15.12 -12.77 -4.25
CA VAL A 195 15.86 -12.21 -5.39
C VAL A 195 15.47 -10.74 -5.44
N ALA A 196 16.44 -9.86 -5.26
CA ALA A 196 16.17 -8.43 -5.16
C ALA A 196 17.04 -7.62 -6.11
N ARG A 197 16.51 -6.46 -6.47
CA ARG A 197 17.22 -5.44 -7.22
C ARG A 197 16.83 -4.09 -6.64
N ASP A 198 17.78 -3.46 -5.98
CA ASP A 198 17.55 -2.24 -5.23
C ASP A 198 18.34 -1.10 -5.91
N GLU A 199 17.65 -0.04 -6.32
CA GLU A 199 18.24 1.14 -6.95
C GLU A 199 18.00 2.36 -6.06
N LEU A 200 19.07 2.93 -5.50
CA LEU A 200 19.02 4.05 -4.58
C LEU A 200 19.67 5.28 -5.22
N HIS A 201 18.92 6.38 -5.30
CA HIS A 201 19.35 7.64 -5.89
C HIS A 201 19.12 8.81 -4.92
N ASN A 202 20.20 9.52 -4.58
CA ASN A 202 20.17 10.65 -3.64
C ASN A 202 19.57 10.24 -2.30
N VAL A 203 20.24 9.32 -1.61
CA VAL A 203 19.81 8.82 -0.30
C VAL A 203 20.79 9.30 0.77
N ALA A 204 20.31 9.86 1.88
CA ALA A 204 21.22 10.24 2.96
C ALA A 204 21.71 8.96 3.67
N ASP A 205 20.82 8.27 4.36
CA ASP A 205 21.15 7.08 5.14
C ASP A 205 20.41 5.86 4.59
N SER A 206 21.14 4.75 4.43
CA SER A 206 20.52 3.50 3.99
C SER A 206 21.08 2.28 4.72
N ALA A 207 20.20 1.36 5.11
CA ALA A 207 20.58 0.10 5.72
C ALA A 207 20.00 -1.07 4.90
N LEU A 208 20.87 -1.80 4.22
CA LEU A 208 20.51 -2.96 3.40
C LEU A 208 20.94 -4.25 4.11
N THR A 209 19.96 -5.02 4.59
CA THR A 209 20.17 -6.28 5.31
C THR A 209 19.61 -7.46 4.52
N GLN A 210 20.48 -8.38 4.11
CA GLN A 210 20.10 -9.52 3.29
C GLN A 210 20.47 -10.85 3.97
N GLY A 211 19.50 -11.75 4.13
CA GLY A 211 19.68 -13.05 4.78
C GLY A 211 20.23 -14.14 3.86
N LYS A 212 19.36 -14.68 2.99
CA LYS A 212 19.66 -15.68 1.96
C LYS A 212 19.16 -15.15 0.62
N ALA A 213 19.97 -14.35 -0.05
CA ALA A 213 19.53 -13.58 -1.21
C ALA A 213 20.43 -13.75 -2.43
N VAL A 214 19.83 -13.50 -3.59
CA VAL A 214 20.57 -13.01 -4.77
C VAL A 214 20.18 -11.55 -4.91
N ALA A 215 21.14 -10.64 -4.74
CA ALA A 215 20.88 -9.22 -4.74
C ALA A 215 21.72 -8.49 -5.77
N ARG A 216 21.15 -7.40 -6.28
CA ARG A 216 21.86 -6.43 -7.10
C ARG A 216 21.49 -5.05 -6.62
N ASP A 217 22.47 -4.35 -6.06
CA ASP A 217 22.26 -3.06 -5.42
C ASP A 217 23.00 -2.00 -6.23
N GLU A 218 22.30 -0.96 -6.69
CA GLU A 218 22.87 0.18 -7.43
C GLU A 218 22.66 1.45 -6.61
N LEU A 219 23.75 2.07 -6.14
CA LEU A 219 23.72 3.26 -5.29
C LEU A 219 24.36 4.43 -6.03
N HIS A 220 23.59 5.51 -6.24
CA HIS A 220 24.11 6.79 -6.73
C HIS A 220 23.84 7.93 -5.74
N ASN A 221 24.90 8.66 -5.38
CA ASN A 221 24.84 9.78 -4.44
C ASN A 221 24.24 9.34 -3.09
N VAL A 222 24.88 8.37 -2.43
CA VAL A 222 24.44 7.86 -1.12
C VAL A 222 25.46 8.20 -0.04
N ALA A 223 25.05 8.83 1.05
CA ALA A 223 25.99 9.38 2.04
C ALA A 223 26.46 8.35 3.08
N ASP A 224 25.55 7.61 3.72
CA ASP A 224 25.89 6.67 4.80
C ASP A 224 25.23 5.29 4.60
N PRO A 225 25.63 4.50 3.58
CA PRO A 225 25.07 3.17 3.38
C PRO A 225 25.72 2.12 4.30
N ALA A 226 24.89 1.28 4.90
CA ALA A 226 25.26 0.11 5.68
C ALA A 226 24.74 -1.17 5.03
N LEU A 227 25.63 -1.99 4.48
CA LEU A 227 25.29 -3.26 3.84
C LEU A 227 25.69 -4.43 4.73
N SER A 228 24.71 -5.27 5.08
CA SER A 228 24.91 -6.48 5.89
C SER A 228 24.35 -7.70 5.16
N GLN A 229 25.24 -8.62 4.78
CA GLN A 229 24.89 -9.79 3.98
C GLN A 229 25.23 -11.08 4.71
N GLY A 230 24.22 -11.95 4.83
CA GLY A 230 24.33 -13.32 5.31
C GLY A 230 24.85 -14.26 4.22
N LYS A 231 24.10 -15.32 3.90
CA LYS A 231 24.41 -16.23 2.80
C LYS A 231 23.86 -15.67 1.49
N ALA A 232 24.50 -14.63 0.97
CA ALA A 232 24.06 -13.93 -0.23
C ALA A 232 25.05 -14.11 -1.40
N VAL A 233 24.51 -13.99 -2.61
CA VAL A 233 25.28 -13.61 -3.80
C VAL A 233 24.86 -12.19 -4.12
N ALA A 234 25.77 -11.24 -3.95
CA ALA A 234 25.49 -9.83 -4.18
C ALA A 234 26.38 -9.25 -5.27
N ARG A 235 25.85 -8.23 -5.93
CA ARG A 235 26.57 -7.38 -6.87
C ARG A 235 26.18 -5.95 -6.59
N ASP A 236 27.16 -5.17 -6.16
CA ASP A 236 26.93 -3.79 -5.74
C ASP A 236 27.63 -2.85 -6.74
N GLU A 237 26.90 -1.87 -7.27
CA GLU A 237 27.42 -0.82 -8.15
C GLU A 237 27.29 0.52 -7.43
N LEU A 238 28.43 1.16 -7.13
CA LEU A 238 28.49 2.33 -6.25
C LEU A 238 29.06 3.54 -6.99
N HIS A 239 28.30 4.65 -7.03
CA HIS A 239 28.71 5.91 -7.63
C HIS A 239 28.46 7.08 -6.66
N ASN A 240 29.50 7.85 -6.36
CA ASN A 240 29.43 8.97 -5.39
C ASN A 240 28.87 8.53 -4.03
N VAL A 241 29.41 7.44 -3.50
CA VAL A 241 29.05 6.92 -2.18
C VAL A 241 30.07 7.39 -1.15
N ALA A 242 29.62 7.98 -0.05
CA ALA A 242 30.45 8.33 1.10
C ALA A 242 30.26 7.32 2.24
N ASP A 243 31.13 7.36 3.25
CA ASP A 243 30.99 6.75 4.60
C ASP A 243 30.36 5.35 4.71
N ALA A 244 30.56 4.53 3.68
CA ALA A 244 29.93 3.21 3.56
C ALA A 244 30.50 2.18 4.53
N THR A 245 29.61 1.35 5.08
CA THR A 245 29.95 0.20 5.92
C THR A 245 29.47 -1.11 5.30
N PHE A 246 30.35 -2.12 5.24
CA PHE A 246 30.06 -3.41 4.60
C PHE A 246 30.38 -4.57 5.54
N ASN A 247 29.43 -5.48 5.72
CA ASN A 247 29.57 -6.69 6.53
C ASN A 247 29.07 -7.92 5.76
N HIS A 248 29.98 -8.65 5.12
CA HIS A 248 29.65 -9.85 4.35
C HIS A 248 30.11 -11.12 5.07
N LYS A 249 29.18 -12.06 5.33
CA LYS A 249 29.54 -13.42 5.78
C LYS A 249 29.73 -14.34 4.58
N ALA A 250 30.98 -14.63 4.22
CA ALA A 250 31.31 -15.53 3.11
C ALA A 250 30.66 -16.93 3.28
N SER A 251 30.05 -17.45 2.21
CA SER A 251 29.64 -18.84 2.13
C SER A 251 30.86 -19.72 1.79
N ALA A 252 31.36 -20.50 2.76
CA ALA A 252 32.38 -21.52 2.51
C ALA A 252 31.90 -22.46 1.39
N ARG A 253 32.69 -22.60 0.32
CA ARG A 253 32.44 -23.49 -0.81
C ARG A 253 32.61 -24.95 -0.42
#